data_AF-A0A924NYL8-F1
#
_entry.id   AF-A0A924NYL8-F1
#
_cell.length_a   1.000
_cell.length_b   1.000
_cell.length_c   1.000
_cell.angle_alpha   90.00
_cell.angle_beta   90.00
_cell.angle_gamma   90.00
#
_symmetry.space_group_name_H-M   'P 1'
#
loop_
_entity.id
_entity.type
_entity.pdbx_description
1 polymer ?
#
loop_
_entity_poly.entity_id
_entity_poly.type
_entity_poly.pdbx_seq_one_letter_code
_entity_poly.pdbx_strand_id
1 'polypeptide(L)'
;MTSPATTAHRICPFCEACCGLELEIEAQQVVRIRGDANDVFSAGFLCPKAIGLKDLHDDPDRLRTPLIKRDGQFVEASWEEAYAEIERRLPPIIAAGGPNAVGTVLGNPVSHKMGLSLYFPRLARALGTRNMFSASSVDQVPKMLSVGLMFGSWLAVPVPDIERCDFLLVIGANPMVSNGSLWTVPDFRGKAKALRARGGKIVVIDPRRTETAAIADEHHFIRPGADVFFLLGIAHTMFDEQLVRLGRLGQHAAGLAELEAAVRAYAPEAVAARCGIDAATMRALARTLCSTQRACVYGRIGTCTQQFGTLCSWLIDVINVLSGHLDEEGGSMFPKAAAFAANTRGAPGSGRGVISGRYRSRVSGAPEVVGEIPLTCLAEEIDTPGPGQIRA
;
A
#
# COMPACT_ATOMS: atom_id res chain seq x y z
N MET A 1 35.36 29.49 15.77
CA MET A 1 35.64 28.04 15.74
C MET A 1 34.33 27.36 15.38
N THR A 2 34.19 26.92 14.13
CA THR A 2 33.04 26.13 13.68
C THR A 2 33.08 24.77 14.39
N SER A 3 31.95 24.33 14.94
CA SER A 3 31.85 23.00 15.55
C SER A 3 32.12 21.94 14.48
N PRO A 4 32.86 20.86 14.78
CA PRO A 4 33.11 19.81 13.79
C PRO A 4 31.79 19.19 13.32
N ALA A 5 31.67 18.95 12.02
CA ALA A 5 30.54 18.24 11.46
C ALA A 5 30.47 16.82 12.03
N THR A 6 29.26 16.37 12.34
CA THR A 6 28.96 15.03 12.84
C THR A 6 28.14 14.27 11.82
N THR A 7 28.43 12.99 11.64
CA THR A 7 27.67 12.12 10.73
C THR A 7 26.59 11.36 11.50
N ALA A 8 25.36 11.39 10.99
CA ALA A 8 24.23 10.64 11.54
C ALA A 8 23.53 9.81 10.46
N HIS A 9 23.21 8.56 10.80
CA HIS A 9 22.47 7.66 9.90
C HIS A 9 20.98 7.66 10.24
N ARG A 10 20.11 7.78 9.23
CA ARG A 10 18.65 7.82 9.38
C ARG A 10 17.97 7.06 8.24
N ILE A 11 16.73 6.65 8.45
CA ILE A 11 15.87 6.18 7.35
C ILE A 11 15.14 7.37 6.72
N CYS A 12 14.97 7.34 5.41
CA CYS A 12 14.16 8.32 4.68
C CYS A 12 12.69 8.22 5.14
N PRO A 13 12.08 9.32 5.61
CA PRO A 13 10.74 9.30 6.20
C PRO A 13 9.61 9.54 5.19
N PHE A 14 9.81 9.32 3.89
CA PHE A 14 8.81 9.67 2.87
C PHE A 14 7.95 8.50 2.39
N CYS A 15 8.57 7.44 1.87
CA CYS A 15 7.87 6.28 1.35
C CYS A 15 8.36 5.01 2.03
N GLU A 16 7.58 3.93 1.88
CA GLU A 16 7.82 2.62 2.50
C GLU A 16 9.14 1.94 2.09
N ALA A 17 9.81 2.45 1.05
CA ALA A 17 11.17 2.04 0.68
C ALA A 17 12.19 2.24 1.82
N CYS A 18 11.96 3.19 2.73
CA CYS A 18 12.79 3.44 3.92
C CYS A 18 14.31 3.53 3.67
N CYS A 19 14.74 4.07 2.51
CA CYS A 19 16.16 4.12 2.13
C CYS A 19 17.05 4.69 3.25
N GLY A 20 18.22 4.11 3.46
CA GLY A 20 19.23 4.62 4.39
C GLY A 20 19.83 5.94 3.91
N LEU A 21 19.99 6.87 4.85
CA LEU A 21 20.53 8.21 4.65
C LEU A 21 21.73 8.44 5.56
N GLU A 22 22.76 9.08 5.02
CA GLU A 22 23.87 9.68 5.74
C GLU A 22 23.67 11.20 5.78
N LEU A 23 23.61 11.76 6.99
CA LEU A 23 23.43 13.19 7.24
C LEU A 23 24.70 13.78 7.84
N GLU A 24 25.25 14.83 7.24
CA GLU A 24 26.30 15.65 7.85
C GLU A 24 25.63 16.82 8.59
N ILE A 25 25.90 16.95 9.89
CA ILE A 25 25.28 17.91 10.80
C ILE A 25 26.36 18.80 11.43
N GLU A 26 26.27 20.10 11.22
CA GLU A 26 27.15 21.10 11.80
C GLU A 26 26.31 22.13 12.58
N ALA A 27 26.68 22.44 13.82
CA ALA A 27 25.97 23.42 14.65
C ALA A 27 24.42 23.22 14.69
N GLN A 28 23.98 21.96 14.79
CA GLN A 28 22.56 21.52 14.75
C GLN A 28 21.83 21.78 13.41
N GLN A 29 22.54 22.12 12.34
CA GLN A 29 22.01 22.29 11.00
C GLN A 29 22.43 21.12 10.11
N VAL A 30 21.51 20.63 9.29
CA VAL A 30 21.81 19.61 8.27
C VAL A 30 22.49 20.31 7.10
N VAL A 31 23.79 20.10 6.93
CA VAL A 31 24.56 20.71 5.83
C VAL A 31 24.61 19.82 4.60
N ARG A 32 24.42 18.51 4.77
CA ARG A 32 24.41 17.55 3.67
C ARG A 32 23.52 16.34 3.93
N ILE A 33 22.90 15.85 2.86
CA ILE A 33 22.14 14.60 2.82
C ILE A 33 22.67 13.75 1.67
N ARG A 34 23.00 12.49 1.95
CA ARG A 34 23.38 11.47 0.96
C ARG A 34 22.65 10.17 1.24
N GLY A 35 22.60 9.27 0.25
CA GLY A 35 22.25 7.88 0.50
C GLY A 35 23.38 7.18 1.26
N ASP A 36 23.05 6.38 2.25
CA ASP A 36 24.02 5.56 2.98
C ASP A 36 24.48 4.39 2.10
N ALA A 37 25.76 4.38 1.73
CA ALA A 37 26.35 3.35 0.87
C ALA A 37 26.38 1.96 1.52
N ASN A 38 26.33 1.89 2.87
CA ASN A 38 26.33 0.64 3.63
C ASN A 38 24.92 0.16 3.98
N ASP A 39 23.88 0.92 3.65
CA ASP A 39 22.51 0.50 3.88
C ASP A 39 22.19 -0.73 3.02
N VAL A 40 21.83 -1.84 3.69
CA VAL A 40 21.63 -3.15 3.05
C VAL A 40 20.50 -3.17 2.02
N PHE A 41 19.60 -2.19 2.09
CA PHE A 41 18.39 -2.19 1.28
C PHE A 41 18.50 -1.26 0.08
N SER A 42 18.96 -0.03 0.30
CA SER A 42 19.07 1.00 -0.73
C SER A 42 20.46 1.17 -1.31
N ALA A 43 21.52 0.65 -0.66
CA ALA A 43 22.90 0.65 -1.16
C ALA A 43 23.36 2.01 -1.72
N GLY A 44 23.06 3.09 -0.99
CA GLY A 44 23.38 4.46 -1.38
C GLY A 44 22.40 5.13 -2.34
N PHE A 45 21.33 4.45 -2.77
CA PHE A 45 20.31 5.03 -3.64
C PHE A 45 19.59 6.20 -2.96
N LEU A 46 19.55 7.34 -3.66
CA LEU A 46 18.87 8.55 -3.22
C LEU A 46 17.95 9.05 -4.34
N CYS A 47 16.64 9.11 -4.07
CA CYS A 47 15.66 9.64 -5.01
C CYS A 47 15.42 11.15 -4.81
N PRO A 48 14.79 11.85 -5.78
CA PRO A 48 14.55 13.30 -5.69
C PRO A 48 13.79 13.74 -4.42
N LYS A 49 12.91 12.87 -3.89
CA LYS A 49 12.20 13.16 -2.63
C LYS A 49 13.18 13.40 -1.48
N ALA A 50 14.17 12.52 -1.33
CA ALA A 50 15.14 12.61 -0.23
C ALA A 50 16.10 13.80 -0.38
N ILE A 51 16.36 14.25 -1.61
CA ILE A 51 17.15 15.46 -1.87
C ILE A 51 16.46 16.70 -1.27
N GLY A 52 15.14 16.80 -1.41
CA GLY A 52 14.33 17.90 -0.85
C GLY A 52 14.07 17.83 0.66
N LEU A 53 14.66 16.88 1.40
CA LEU A 53 14.43 16.76 2.85
C LEU A 53 14.88 17.99 3.63
N LYS A 54 16.00 18.60 3.21
CA LYS A 54 16.51 19.81 3.86
C LYS A 54 15.52 20.96 3.67
N ASP A 55 15.05 21.15 2.44
CA ASP A 55 14.08 22.20 2.11
C ASP A 55 12.81 22.08 2.95
N LEU A 56 12.28 20.86 3.12
CA LEU A 56 11.13 20.61 4.00
C LEU A 56 11.43 20.84 5.49
N HIS A 57 12.66 20.56 5.94
CA HIS A 57 13.05 20.77 7.34
C HIS A 57 13.16 22.25 7.70
N ASP A 58 13.69 23.03 6.76
CA ASP A 58 13.99 24.45 6.89
C ASP A 58 12.88 25.37 6.37
N ASP A 59 11.82 24.79 5.83
CA ASP A 59 10.65 25.52 5.35
C ASP A 59 10.15 26.52 6.41
N PRO A 60 10.01 27.81 6.05
CA PRO A 60 9.58 28.85 6.99
C PRO A 60 8.13 28.66 7.46
N ASP A 61 7.27 27.99 6.67
CA ASP A 61 5.87 27.74 7.01
C ASP A 61 5.70 26.48 7.89
N ARG A 62 6.79 25.77 8.19
CA ARG A 62 6.75 24.61 9.08
C ARG A 62 6.28 25.01 10.47
N LEU A 63 5.19 24.39 10.93
CA LEU A 63 4.67 24.58 12.29
C LEU A 63 5.72 24.15 13.33
N ARG A 64 6.16 25.11 14.16
CA ARG A 64 7.15 24.93 15.24
C ARG A 64 6.57 25.13 16.64
N THR A 65 5.41 25.79 16.72
CA THR A 65 4.67 26.03 17.95
C THR A 65 3.19 25.64 17.73
N PRO A 66 2.45 25.30 18.80
CA PRO A 66 1.01 25.15 18.71
C PRO A 66 0.31 26.43 18.21
N LEU A 67 -0.76 26.26 17.44
CA LEU A 67 -1.65 27.34 17.03
C LEU A 67 -3.06 27.10 17.58
N ILE A 68 -3.67 28.12 18.18
CA ILE A 68 -5.06 28.08 18.66
C ILE A 68 -5.89 29.09 17.87
N LYS A 69 -7.08 28.69 17.44
CA LYS A 69 -8.00 29.59 16.73
C LYS A 69 -8.74 30.49 17.72
N ARG A 70 -8.47 31.80 17.71
CA ARG A 70 -9.14 32.84 18.51
C ARG A 70 -9.77 33.86 17.57
N ASP A 71 -11.04 34.19 17.76
CA ASP A 71 -11.79 35.15 16.92
C ASP A 71 -11.69 34.87 15.40
N GLY A 72 -11.68 33.59 15.03
CA GLY A 72 -11.60 33.17 13.63
C GLY A 72 -10.19 33.06 13.04
N GLN A 73 -9.14 33.46 13.78
CA GLN A 73 -7.75 33.45 13.31
C GLN A 73 -6.87 32.51 14.15
N PHE A 74 -5.89 31.86 13.51
CA PHE A 74 -4.89 31.06 14.22
C PHE A 74 -3.82 31.98 14.80
N VAL A 75 -3.56 31.83 16.10
CA VAL A 75 -2.50 32.54 16.81
C VAL A 75 -1.57 31.56 17.50
N GLU A 76 -0.29 31.91 17.61
CA GLU A 76 0.69 31.11 18.34
C GLU A 76 0.30 30.95 19.81
N ALA A 77 0.58 29.77 20.36
CA ALA A 77 0.31 29.43 21.73
C ALA A 77 1.44 28.56 22.31
N SER A 78 1.58 28.59 23.62
CA SER A 78 2.43 27.65 24.34
C SER A 78 1.83 26.23 24.32
N TRP A 79 2.65 25.22 24.61
CA TRP A 79 2.16 23.85 24.82
C TRP A 79 1.20 23.74 26.00
N GLU A 80 1.41 24.52 27.07
CA GLU A 80 0.50 24.55 28.22
C GLU A 80 -0.88 25.08 27.82
N GLU A 81 -0.95 26.19 27.09
CA GLU A 81 -2.22 26.72 26.55
C GLU A 81 -2.90 25.72 25.59
N ALA A 82 -2.13 25.04 24.75
CA ALA A 82 -2.68 24.05 23.82
C ALA A 82 -3.31 22.86 24.56
N TYR A 83 -2.65 22.32 25.58
CA TYR A 83 -3.20 21.24 26.40
C TYR A 83 -4.40 21.70 27.23
N ALA A 84 -4.35 22.91 27.79
CA ALA A 84 -5.48 23.50 28.52
C ALA A 84 -6.71 23.69 27.61
N GLU A 85 -6.53 24.11 26.35
CA GLU A 85 -7.64 24.23 25.39
C GLU A 85 -8.20 22.86 25.01
N ILE A 86 -7.36 21.84 24.83
CA ILE A 86 -7.80 20.46 24.60
C ILE A 86 -8.62 19.96 25.80
N GLU A 87 -8.14 20.16 27.03
CA GLU A 87 -8.84 19.78 28.26
C GLU A 87 -10.17 20.53 28.44
N ARG A 88 -10.21 21.81 28.06
CA ARG A 88 -11.44 22.61 28.12
C ARG A 88 -12.49 22.15 27.12
N ARG A 89 -12.10 21.57 25.98
CA ARG A 89 -13.00 21.29 24.85
C ARG A 89 -13.34 19.82 24.66
N LEU A 90 -12.34 18.95 24.68
CA LEU A 90 -12.49 17.54 24.29
C LEU A 90 -13.28 16.71 25.32
N PRO A 91 -12.98 16.75 26.64
CA PRO A 91 -13.75 16.01 27.64
C PRO A 91 -15.24 16.37 27.69
N PRO A 92 -15.67 17.65 27.63
CA PRO A 92 -17.09 17.98 27.57
C PRO A 92 -17.80 17.42 26.32
N ILE A 93 -17.12 17.41 25.17
CA ILE A 93 -17.66 16.83 23.93
C ILE A 93 -17.87 15.31 24.10
N ILE A 94 -16.88 14.61 24.67
CA ILE A 94 -16.98 13.17 24.96
C ILE A 94 -18.09 12.89 25.97
N ALA A 95 -18.21 13.70 27.02
CA ALA A 95 -19.24 13.53 28.05
C ALA A 95 -20.67 13.70 27.48
N ALA A 96 -20.86 14.64 26.55
CA ALA A 96 -22.16 14.92 25.94
C ALA A 96 -22.53 13.95 24.81
N GLY A 97 -21.56 13.56 23.97
CA GLY A 97 -21.81 12.79 22.74
C GLY A 97 -21.30 11.34 22.77
N GLY A 98 -20.68 10.92 23.87
CA GLY A 98 -20.00 9.64 23.98
C GLY A 98 -18.69 9.58 23.18
N PRO A 99 -17.99 8.43 23.18
CA PRO A 99 -16.67 8.30 22.53
C PRO A 99 -16.72 8.57 21.02
N ASN A 100 -17.78 8.17 20.33
CA ASN A 100 -17.92 8.38 18.89
C ASN A 100 -18.13 9.84 18.47
N ALA A 101 -18.33 10.77 19.42
CA ALA A 101 -18.30 12.20 19.11
C ALA A 101 -16.89 12.69 18.71
N VAL A 102 -15.86 11.85 18.84
CA VAL A 102 -14.48 12.15 18.45
C VAL A 102 -14.09 11.30 17.25
N GLY A 103 -13.57 11.94 16.20
CA GLY A 103 -12.94 11.27 15.06
C GLY A 103 -11.41 11.34 15.17
N THR A 104 -10.70 10.32 14.66
CA THR A 104 -9.25 10.46 14.47
C THR A 104 -8.87 10.11 13.04
N VAL A 105 -7.96 10.91 12.47
CA VAL A 105 -7.40 10.69 11.14
C VAL A 105 -5.90 10.49 11.27
N LEU A 106 -5.42 9.27 10.98
CA LEU A 106 -3.99 9.02 10.86
C LEU A 106 -3.51 9.42 9.46
N GLY A 107 -2.74 10.51 9.39
CA GLY A 107 -2.10 10.97 8.17
C GLY A 107 -0.89 10.10 7.74
N ASN A 108 -0.31 10.46 6.60
CA ASN A 108 0.88 9.80 6.06
C ASN A 108 2.13 10.70 6.21
N PRO A 109 3.29 10.20 6.68
CA PRO A 109 3.57 8.83 7.14
C PRO A 109 3.72 8.68 8.65
N VAL A 110 2.68 8.10 9.28
CA VAL A 110 2.75 7.57 10.64
C VAL A 110 3.74 6.39 10.75
N SER A 111 3.86 5.57 9.69
CA SER A 111 4.69 4.36 9.65
C SER A 111 6.19 4.63 9.88
N HIS A 112 6.67 5.85 9.61
CA HIS A 112 8.07 6.24 9.82
C HIS A 112 8.35 6.88 11.20
N LYS A 113 7.35 6.89 12.11
CA LYS A 113 7.46 7.52 13.43
C LYS A 113 7.19 6.51 14.54
N MET A 114 8.24 5.93 15.11
CA MET A 114 8.14 4.96 16.22
C MET A 114 7.26 5.45 17.38
N GLY A 115 7.35 6.73 17.74
CA GLY A 115 6.51 7.30 18.79
C GLY A 115 5.01 7.19 18.47
N LEU A 116 4.60 7.50 17.24
CA LEU A 116 3.21 7.38 16.83
C LEU A 116 2.77 5.91 16.80
N SER A 117 3.61 5.00 16.31
CA SER A 117 3.34 3.55 16.34
C SER A 117 3.16 2.99 17.76
N LEU A 118 3.84 3.55 18.76
CA LEU A 118 3.77 3.10 20.16
C LEU A 118 2.62 3.75 20.95
N TYR A 119 2.39 5.05 20.75
CA TYR A 119 1.45 5.82 21.57
C TYR A 119 0.05 5.91 20.96
N PHE A 120 -0.09 5.94 19.64
CA PHE A 120 -1.40 6.07 19.02
C PHE A 120 -2.36 4.93 19.38
N PRO A 121 -1.98 3.64 19.35
CA PRO A 121 -2.90 2.57 19.75
C PRO A 121 -3.40 2.71 21.20
N ARG A 122 -2.59 3.30 22.09
CA ARG A 122 -3.00 3.58 23.47
C ARG A 122 -3.99 4.73 23.53
N LEU A 123 -3.75 5.80 22.77
CA LEU A 123 -4.66 6.93 22.65
C LEU A 123 -6.01 6.50 22.05
N ALA A 124 -6.00 5.76 20.94
CA ALA A 124 -7.21 5.24 20.31
C ALA A 124 -8.02 4.36 21.27
N ARG A 125 -7.35 3.48 22.02
CA ARG A 125 -8.00 2.66 23.06
C ARG A 125 -8.59 3.51 24.19
N ALA A 126 -7.90 4.56 24.62
CA ALA A 126 -8.37 5.45 25.68
C ALA A 126 -9.58 6.29 25.24
N LEU A 127 -9.59 6.75 23.99
CA LEU A 127 -10.74 7.47 23.41
C LEU A 127 -11.95 6.55 23.24
N GLY A 128 -11.74 5.26 22.92
CA GLY A 128 -12.81 4.27 22.75
C GLY A 128 -13.71 4.53 21.54
N THR A 129 -13.35 5.49 20.68
CA THR A 129 -14.12 5.83 19.47
C THR A 129 -13.95 4.78 18.38
N ARG A 130 -15.02 4.55 17.62
CA ARG A 130 -15.02 3.74 16.40
C ARG A 130 -14.74 4.55 15.14
N ASN A 131 -14.76 5.89 15.24
CA ASN A 131 -14.52 6.82 14.14
C ASN A 131 -13.02 6.97 13.89
N MET A 132 -12.40 5.86 13.50
CA MET A 132 -11.00 5.74 13.09
C MET A 132 -10.91 5.81 11.59
N PHE A 133 -10.06 6.70 11.10
CA PHE A 133 -9.78 6.88 9.68
C PHE A 133 -8.27 6.96 9.48
N SER A 134 -7.79 6.55 8.31
CA SER A 134 -6.41 6.78 7.92
C SER A 134 -6.27 6.95 6.42
N ALA A 135 -5.09 7.43 6.02
CA ALA A 135 -4.66 7.44 4.63
C ALA A 135 -4.66 6.04 3.98
N SER A 136 -4.63 4.95 4.76
CA SER A 136 -4.63 3.58 4.22
C SER A 136 -5.91 3.26 3.44
N SER A 137 -7.06 3.77 3.90
CA SER A 137 -8.35 3.51 3.27
C SER A 137 -8.50 4.08 1.85
N VAL A 138 -7.68 5.07 1.48
CA VAL A 138 -7.62 5.66 0.14
C VAL A 138 -6.44 5.13 -0.69
N ASP A 139 -5.74 4.11 -0.21
CA ASP A 139 -4.59 3.49 -0.88
C ASP A 139 -4.68 1.96 -0.87
N GLN A 140 -4.49 1.34 0.29
CA GLN A 140 -4.04 -0.05 0.40
C GLN A 140 -5.03 -1.00 1.07
N VAL A 141 -6.10 -0.50 1.70
CA VAL A 141 -7.13 -1.34 2.35
C VAL A 141 -7.70 -2.43 1.43
N PRO A 142 -7.93 -2.20 0.12
CA PRO A 142 -8.35 -3.27 -0.79
C PRO A 142 -7.38 -4.46 -0.84
N LYS A 143 -6.06 -4.18 -0.86
CA LYS A 143 -5.02 -5.21 -0.80
C LYS A 143 -4.99 -5.89 0.56
N MET A 144 -5.06 -5.14 1.66
CA MET A 144 -5.10 -5.69 3.02
C MET A 144 -6.28 -6.62 3.22
N LEU A 145 -7.47 -6.25 2.73
CA LEU A 145 -8.65 -7.10 2.80
C LEU A 145 -8.47 -8.39 2.01
N SER A 146 -7.96 -8.30 0.78
CA SER A 146 -7.66 -9.48 -0.05
C SER A 146 -6.72 -10.44 0.67
N VAL A 147 -5.55 -9.98 1.10
CA VAL A 147 -4.56 -10.85 1.76
C VAL A 147 -4.98 -11.31 3.14
N GLY A 148 -5.79 -10.52 3.84
CA GLY A 148 -6.39 -10.91 5.11
C GLY A 148 -7.29 -12.13 4.94
N LEU A 149 -8.15 -12.12 3.92
CA LEU A 149 -9.07 -13.22 3.61
C LEU A 149 -8.34 -14.43 3.03
N MET A 150 -7.29 -14.24 2.21
CA MET A 150 -6.54 -15.33 1.60
C MET A 150 -5.51 -15.98 2.52
N PHE A 151 -4.76 -15.17 3.27
CA PHE A 151 -3.57 -15.60 4.00
C PHE A 151 -3.68 -15.40 5.52
N GLY A 152 -4.84 -14.92 6.00
CA GLY A 152 -5.15 -14.85 7.43
C GLY A 152 -4.52 -13.67 8.17
N SER A 153 -3.92 -12.70 7.47
CA SER A 153 -3.34 -11.50 8.08
C SER A 153 -3.43 -10.30 7.16
N TRP A 154 -3.80 -9.14 7.71
CA TRP A 154 -3.89 -7.86 6.98
C TRP A 154 -2.56 -7.41 6.35
N LEU A 155 -1.43 -7.94 6.82
CA LEU A 155 -0.07 -7.57 6.39
C LEU A 155 0.71 -8.72 5.75
N ALA A 156 0.07 -9.85 5.47
CA ALA A 156 0.68 -10.93 4.69
C ALA A 156 0.64 -10.56 3.21
N VAL A 157 1.41 -9.55 2.80
CA VAL A 157 1.46 -9.08 1.42
C VAL A 157 2.64 -9.74 0.70
N PRO A 158 2.42 -10.59 -0.32
CA PRO A 158 3.50 -11.07 -1.15
C PRO A 158 3.96 -9.96 -2.10
N VAL A 159 5.25 -9.90 -2.39
CA VAL A 159 5.88 -8.82 -3.16
C VAL A 159 6.80 -9.38 -4.24
N PRO A 160 6.96 -8.69 -5.38
CA PRO A 160 7.79 -9.21 -6.47
C PRO A 160 9.26 -9.36 -6.10
N ASP A 161 9.87 -10.47 -6.50
CA ASP A 161 11.30 -10.70 -6.38
C ASP A 161 12.05 -10.24 -7.64
N ILE A 162 12.05 -8.92 -7.90
CA ILE A 162 12.61 -8.31 -9.12
C ILE A 162 14.07 -8.63 -9.38
N GLU A 163 14.85 -9.06 -8.40
CA GLU A 163 16.26 -9.41 -8.62
C GLU A 163 16.42 -10.74 -9.34
N ARG A 164 15.40 -11.62 -9.25
CA ARG A 164 15.42 -12.98 -9.79
C ARG A 164 14.28 -13.24 -10.78
N CYS A 165 13.30 -12.35 -10.88
CA CYS A 165 12.19 -12.44 -11.83
C CYS A 165 12.64 -12.35 -13.30
N ASP A 166 12.02 -13.15 -14.18
CA ASP A 166 12.22 -13.15 -15.64
C ASP A 166 11.06 -12.46 -16.38
N PHE A 167 9.86 -12.43 -15.82
CA PHE A 167 8.72 -11.71 -16.41
C PHE A 167 7.90 -10.98 -15.35
N LEU A 168 7.89 -9.65 -15.39
CA LEU A 168 7.14 -8.81 -14.46
C LEU A 168 5.99 -8.10 -15.18
N LEU A 169 4.75 -8.48 -14.84
CA LEU A 169 3.55 -7.80 -15.29
C LEU A 169 3.11 -6.77 -14.24
N VAL A 170 3.19 -5.50 -14.57
CA VAL A 170 2.83 -4.37 -13.68
C VAL A 170 1.49 -3.80 -14.11
N ILE A 171 0.52 -3.70 -13.19
CA ILE A 171 -0.85 -3.26 -13.47
C ILE A 171 -1.19 -2.07 -12.56
N GLY A 172 -1.54 -0.93 -13.16
CA GLY A 172 -1.97 0.27 -12.42
C GLY A 172 -0.98 0.71 -11.34
N ALA A 173 0.32 0.58 -11.60
CA ALA A 173 1.39 0.91 -10.66
C ALA A 173 2.57 1.58 -11.36
N ASN A 174 3.21 2.51 -10.66
CA ASN A 174 4.35 3.27 -11.19
C ASN A 174 5.54 3.23 -10.22
N PRO A 175 6.22 2.07 -10.08
CA PRO A 175 7.37 1.91 -9.19
C PRO A 175 8.56 2.81 -9.51
N MET A 176 8.70 3.31 -10.77
CA MET A 176 9.70 4.31 -11.12
C MET A 176 9.60 5.61 -10.30
N VAL A 177 8.40 5.98 -9.85
CA VAL A 177 8.15 7.20 -9.07
C VAL A 177 7.92 6.86 -7.59
N SER A 178 7.14 5.81 -7.34
CA SER A 178 6.70 5.44 -5.99
C SER A 178 7.74 4.63 -5.20
N ASN A 179 8.74 4.04 -5.86
CA ASN A 179 9.61 3.01 -5.29
C ASN A 179 8.81 1.79 -4.77
N GLY A 180 7.68 1.49 -5.41
CA GLY A 180 6.80 0.34 -5.16
C GLY A 180 6.08 0.35 -3.81
N SER A 181 4.90 0.97 -3.76
CA SER A 181 3.96 0.87 -2.62
C SER A 181 3.71 -0.60 -2.23
N LEU A 182 3.79 -0.93 -0.94
CA LEU A 182 3.75 -2.27 -0.35
C LEU A 182 4.78 -3.29 -0.84
N TRP A 183 5.56 -2.95 -1.86
CA TRP A 183 6.67 -3.75 -2.36
C TRP A 183 8.00 -3.33 -1.71
N THR A 184 8.20 -2.03 -1.50
CA THR A 184 9.41 -1.48 -0.89
C THR A 184 10.63 -1.77 -1.78
N VAL A 185 10.74 -1.10 -2.94
CA VAL A 185 11.80 -1.33 -3.94
C VAL A 185 12.62 -0.07 -4.22
N PRO A 186 13.64 0.25 -3.38
CA PRO A 186 14.59 1.31 -3.70
C PRO A 186 15.34 0.99 -5.01
N ASP A 187 15.76 2.03 -5.71
CA ASP A 187 16.40 1.92 -7.02
C ASP A 187 15.66 1.00 -8.01
N PHE A 188 14.34 1.15 -8.11
CA PHE A 188 13.57 0.39 -9.10
C PHE A 188 14.15 0.52 -10.51
N ARG A 189 14.69 1.70 -10.87
CA ARG A 189 15.36 1.93 -12.16
C ARG A 189 16.54 0.98 -12.36
N GLY A 190 17.47 0.91 -11.40
CA GLY A 190 18.62 0.02 -11.47
C GLY A 190 18.20 -1.45 -11.49
N LYS A 191 17.24 -1.84 -10.65
CA LYS A 191 16.72 -3.21 -10.59
C LYS A 191 15.99 -3.63 -11.87
N ALA A 192 15.20 -2.74 -12.47
CA ALA A 192 14.53 -2.95 -13.75
C ALA A 192 15.55 -3.09 -14.90
N LYS A 193 16.61 -2.24 -14.91
CA LYS A 193 17.70 -2.37 -15.87
C LYS A 193 18.42 -3.71 -15.72
N ALA A 194 18.72 -4.14 -14.49
CA ALA A 194 19.36 -5.42 -14.21
C ALA A 194 18.47 -6.60 -14.64
N LEU A 195 17.15 -6.51 -14.43
CA LEU A 195 16.18 -7.50 -14.92
C LEU A 195 16.23 -7.68 -16.43
N ARG A 196 16.23 -6.58 -17.16
CA ARG A 196 16.28 -6.62 -18.62
C ARG A 196 17.65 -7.06 -19.14
N ALA A 197 18.73 -6.69 -18.45
CA ALA A 197 20.09 -7.09 -18.83
C ALA A 197 20.33 -8.62 -18.75
N ARG A 198 19.61 -9.32 -17.88
CA ARG A 198 19.63 -10.79 -17.80
C ARG A 198 18.57 -11.48 -18.69
N GLY A 199 17.94 -10.74 -19.59
CA GLY A 199 16.95 -11.25 -20.55
C GLY A 199 15.51 -11.28 -20.06
N GLY A 200 15.23 -10.76 -18.86
CA GLY A 200 13.87 -10.64 -18.36
C GLY A 200 13.08 -9.53 -19.06
N LYS A 201 11.75 -9.58 -18.93
CA LYS A 201 10.82 -8.61 -19.53
C LYS A 201 9.93 -7.94 -18.49
N ILE A 202 9.61 -6.68 -18.75
CA ILE A 202 8.64 -5.90 -17.98
C ILE A 202 7.51 -5.48 -18.92
N VAL A 203 6.27 -5.83 -18.56
CA VAL A 203 5.07 -5.40 -19.27
C VAL A 203 4.23 -4.54 -18.35
N VAL A 204 3.72 -3.41 -18.85
CA VAL A 204 2.91 -2.47 -18.07
C VAL A 204 1.51 -2.36 -18.65
N ILE A 205 0.50 -2.59 -17.81
CA ILE A 205 -0.90 -2.32 -18.10
C ILE A 205 -1.30 -1.05 -17.35
N ASP A 206 -1.50 0.05 -18.08
CA ASP A 206 -1.79 1.35 -17.48
C ASP A 206 -2.54 2.25 -18.49
N PRO A 207 -3.57 3.01 -18.07
CA PRO A 207 -4.27 3.96 -18.96
C PRO A 207 -3.36 5.10 -19.45
N ARG A 208 -2.19 5.30 -18.84
CA ARG A 208 -1.18 6.28 -19.26
C ARG A 208 0.14 5.58 -19.54
N ARG A 209 0.90 6.14 -20.48
CA ARG A 209 2.32 5.78 -20.64
C ARG A 209 3.14 6.46 -19.54
N THR A 210 3.13 5.87 -18.34
CA THR A 210 3.86 6.32 -17.15
C THR A 210 5.38 6.19 -17.30
N GLU A 211 6.13 6.68 -16.31
CA GLU A 211 7.58 6.54 -16.23
C GLU A 211 8.02 5.07 -16.20
N THR A 212 7.23 4.20 -15.56
CA THR A 212 7.46 2.76 -15.59
C THR A 212 7.16 2.19 -16.97
N ALA A 213 6.04 2.56 -17.59
CA ALA A 213 5.71 2.14 -18.96
C ALA A 213 6.74 2.62 -20.01
N ALA A 214 7.36 3.78 -19.79
CA ALA A 214 8.34 4.36 -20.71
C ALA A 214 9.63 3.53 -20.81
N ILE A 215 9.98 2.77 -19.77
CA ILE A 215 11.16 1.90 -19.74
C ILE A 215 10.84 0.41 -19.89
N ALA A 216 9.55 0.06 -19.90
CA ALA A 216 9.08 -1.32 -20.05
C ALA A 216 9.28 -1.83 -21.48
N ASP A 217 9.29 -3.15 -21.65
CA ASP A 217 9.38 -3.79 -22.95
C ASP A 217 8.08 -3.68 -23.73
N GLU A 218 6.94 -3.71 -23.02
CA GLU A 218 5.62 -3.47 -23.59
C GLU A 218 4.77 -2.59 -22.66
N HIS A 219 3.92 -1.78 -23.28
CA HIS A 219 2.87 -1.01 -22.59
C HIS A 219 1.55 -1.25 -23.31
N HIS A 220 0.55 -1.69 -22.56
CA HIS A 220 -0.81 -1.86 -23.05
C HIS A 220 -1.72 -0.84 -22.36
N PHE A 221 -2.35 0.00 -23.17
CA PHE A 221 -3.39 0.89 -22.67
C PHE A 221 -4.58 0.06 -22.18
N ILE A 222 -5.07 0.39 -20.97
CA ILE A 222 -6.32 -0.17 -20.44
C ILE A 222 -7.32 0.96 -20.22
N ARG A 223 -8.59 0.70 -20.54
CA ARG A 223 -9.67 1.63 -20.19
C ARG A 223 -9.79 1.74 -18.67
N PRO A 224 -9.81 2.94 -18.08
CA PRO A 224 -9.91 3.10 -16.63
C PRO A 224 -11.08 2.31 -16.02
N GLY A 225 -10.79 1.57 -14.94
CA GLY A 225 -11.77 0.74 -14.25
C GLY A 225 -12.06 -0.62 -14.91
N ALA A 226 -11.34 -0.98 -15.97
CA ALA A 226 -11.50 -2.27 -16.65
C ALA A 226 -10.51 -3.37 -16.18
N ASP A 227 -9.66 -3.08 -15.19
CA ASP A 227 -8.61 -3.97 -14.67
C ASP A 227 -9.17 -5.33 -14.24
N VAL A 228 -10.34 -5.33 -13.59
CA VAL A 228 -11.01 -6.56 -13.15
C VAL A 228 -11.34 -7.48 -14.32
N PHE A 229 -11.81 -6.94 -15.44
CA PHE A 229 -12.19 -7.72 -16.62
C PHE A 229 -10.95 -8.26 -17.34
N PHE A 230 -9.87 -7.48 -17.39
CA PHE A 230 -8.58 -7.95 -17.89
C PHE A 230 -8.07 -9.13 -17.05
N LEU A 231 -8.06 -9.00 -15.72
CA LEU A 231 -7.60 -10.05 -14.80
C LEU A 231 -8.49 -11.30 -14.88
N LEU A 232 -9.81 -11.14 -14.99
CA LEU A 232 -10.75 -12.26 -15.21
C LEU A 232 -10.48 -12.96 -16.56
N GLY A 233 -10.15 -12.22 -17.62
CA GLY A 233 -9.77 -12.78 -18.91
C GLY A 233 -8.47 -13.57 -18.88
N ILE A 234 -7.47 -13.10 -18.12
CA ILE A 234 -6.24 -13.85 -17.87
C ILE A 234 -6.55 -15.16 -17.13
N ALA A 235 -7.28 -15.08 -16.00
CA ALA A 235 -7.64 -16.26 -15.22
C ALA A 235 -8.48 -17.26 -16.02
N HIS A 236 -9.46 -16.78 -16.80
CA HIS A 236 -10.22 -17.59 -17.74
C HIS A 236 -9.31 -18.36 -18.69
N THR A 237 -8.37 -17.67 -19.35
CA THR A 237 -7.44 -18.30 -20.29
C THR A 237 -6.63 -19.41 -19.62
N MET A 238 -6.20 -19.21 -18.37
CA MET A 238 -5.43 -20.21 -17.64
C MET A 238 -6.22 -21.52 -17.44
N PHE A 239 -7.53 -21.44 -17.21
CA PHE A 239 -8.38 -22.64 -17.11
C PHE A 239 -8.75 -23.21 -18.49
N ASP A 240 -9.22 -22.36 -19.41
CA ASP A 240 -9.65 -22.73 -20.76
C ASP A 240 -8.55 -23.48 -21.54
N GLU A 241 -7.31 -23.03 -21.41
CA GLU A 241 -6.15 -23.61 -22.09
C GLU A 241 -5.36 -24.59 -21.20
N GLN A 242 -5.91 -24.98 -20.03
CA GLN A 242 -5.30 -25.95 -19.10
C GLN A 242 -3.87 -25.58 -18.66
N LEU A 243 -3.61 -24.28 -18.44
CA LEU A 243 -2.31 -23.73 -18.07
C LEU A 243 -2.07 -23.64 -16.56
N VAL A 244 -3.08 -23.94 -15.72
CA VAL A 244 -2.97 -23.89 -14.26
C VAL A 244 -1.88 -24.84 -13.75
N ARG A 245 -0.94 -24.32 -12.96
CA ARG A 245 0.25 -24.98 -12.44
C ARG A 245 0.45 -24.68 -10.95
N LEU A 246 -0.40 -25.24 -10.10
CA LEU A 246 -0.33 -24.98 -8.65
C LEU A 246 0.94 -25.52 -8.00
N GLY A 247 1.48 -26.63 -8.50
CA GLY A 247 2.67 -27.27 -7.92
C GLY A 247 2.54 -27.46 -6.41
N ARG A 248 3.49 -26.91 -5.65
CA ARG A 248 3.53 -26.94 -4.18
C ARG A 248 2.34 -26.26 -3.49
N LEU A 249 1.65 -25.37 -4.19
CA LEU A 249 0.50 -24.64 -3.65
C LEU A 249 -0.78 -25.48 -3.63
N GLY A 250 -0.81 -26.63 -4.32
CA GLY A 250 -2.02 -27.45 -4.45
C GLY A 250 -2.66 -27.85 -3.11
N GLN A 251 -1.84 -28.19 -2.10
CA GLN A 251 -2.33 -28.53 -0.75
C GLN A 251 -2.82 -27.32 0.07
N HIS A 252 -2.53 -26.09 -0.39
CA HIS A 252 -2.90 -24.84 0.28
C HIS A 252 -4.04 -24.10 -0.44
N ALA A 253 -4.41 -24.55 -1.64
CA ALA A 253 -5.46 -23.94 -2.45
C ALA A 253 -6.82 -24.56 -2.15
N ALA A 254 -7.85 -23.72 -2.12
CA ALA A 254 -9.26 -24.13 -2.02
C ALA A 254 -10.10 -23.29 -2.98
N GLY A 255 -11.25 -23.81 -3.40
CA GLY A 255 -12.20 -23.07 -4.24
C GLY A 255 -11.87 -23.00 -5.74
N LEU A 256 -11.00 -23.89 -6.25
CA LEU A 256 -10.55 -23.84 -7.66
C LEU A 256 -11.68 -24.12 -8.66
N ALA A 257 -12.56 -25.07 -8.36
CA ALA A 257 -13.68 -25.41 -9.24
C ALA A 257 -14.71 -24.27 -9.29
N GLU A 258 -14.95 -23.63 -8.15
CA GLU A 258 -15.80 -22.45 -8.02
C GLU A 258 -15.21 -21.26 -8.78
N LEU A 259 -13.89 -21.06 -8.70
CA LEU A 259 -13.19 -20.04 -9.47
C LEU A 259 -13.29 -20.31 -10.98
N GLU A 260 -13.02 -21.54 -11.43
CA GLU A 260 -13.14 -21.92 -12.85
C GLU A 260 -14.56 -21.63 -13.37
N ALA A 261 -15.58 -22.01 -12.61
CA ALA A 261 -16.97 -21.72 -12.96
C ALA A 261 -17.25 -20.20 -13.02
N ALA A 262 -16.73 -19.44 -12.06
CA ALA A 262 -16.94 -18.00 -11.98
C ALA A 262 -16.27 -17.21 -13.13
N VAL A 263 -15.10 -17.65 -13.60
CA VAL A 263 -14.38 -16.95 -14.69
C VAL A 263 -14.84 -17.38 -16.10
N ARG A 264 -15.65 -18.44 -16.22
CA ARG A 264 -16.10 -18.98 -17.52
C ARG A 264 -16.77 -17.95 -18.43
N ALA A 265 -17.55 -17.03 -17.88
CA ALA A 265 -18.24 -15.99 -18.64
C ALA A 265 -17.33 -14.84 -19.13
N TYR A 266 -16.07 -14.82 -18.70
CA TYR A 266 -15.13 -13.72 -18.93
C TYR A 266 -14.02 -14.11 -19.91
N ALA A 267 -14.34 -14.87 -20.95
CA ALA A 267 -13.42 -15.15 -22.04
C ALA A 267 -12.79 -13.85 -22.57
N PRO A 268 -11.48 -13.82 -22.92
CA PRO A 268 -10.82 -12.63 -23.47
C PRO A 268 -11.63 -11.93 -24.57
N GLU A 269 -12.28 -12.68 -25.43
CA GLU A 269 -13.14 -12.18 -26.52
C GLU A 269 -14.36 -11.40 -26.00
N ALA A 270 -14.93 -11.81 -24.87
CA ALA A 270 -16.09 -11.15 -24.24
C ALA A 270 -15.70 -9.86 -23.52
N VAL A 271 -14.47 -9.77 -22.99
CA VAL A 271 -14.01 -8.63 -22.18
C VAL A 271 -13.14 -7.63 -22.94
N ALA A 272 -12.56 -8.01 -24.09
CA ALA A 272 -11.61 -7.21 -24.87
C ALA A 272 -12.09 -5.78 -25.12
N ALA A 273 -13.32 -5.63 -25.63
CA ALA A 273 -13.90 -4.32 -25.92
C ALA A 273 -14.06 -3.45 -24.68
N ARG A 274 -14.33 -4.04 -23.49
CA ARG A 274 -14.44 -3.32 -22.22
C ARG A 274 -13.08 -2.86 -21.72
N CYS A 275 -12.07 -3.72 -21.84
CA CYS A 275 -10.69 -3.47 -21.44
C CYS A 275 -9.97 -2.47 -22.35
N GLY A 276 -10.30 -2.44 -23.64
CA GLY A 276 -9.49 -1.74 -24.64
C GLY A 276 -8.17 -2.44 -24.95
N ILE A 277 -8.08 -3.74 -24.64
CA ILE A 277 -6.96 -4.64 -24.93
C ILE A 277 -7.55 -5.80 -25.73
N ASP A 278 -6.91 -6.20 -26.82
CA ASP A 278 -7.43 -7.30 -27.64
C ASP A 278 -7.32 -8.66 -26.94
N ALA A 279 -8.17 -9.59 -27.35
CA ALA A 279 -8.24 -10.93 -26.76
C ALA A 279 -6.94 -11.73 -26.94
N ALA A 280 -6.26 -11.56 -28.08
CA ALA A 280 -5.02 -12.27 -28.39
C ALA A 280 -3.88 -11.87 -27.45
N THR A 281 -3.80 -10.59 -27.09
CA THR A 281 -2.85 -10.02 -26.13
C THR A 281 -3.10 -10.59 -24.73
N MET A 282 -4.35 -10.64 -24.26
CA MET A 282 -4.68 -11.27 -22.97
C MET A 282 -4.27 -12.74 -22.95
N ARG A 283 -4.61 -13.50 -24.00
CA ARG A 283 -4.24 -14.92 -24.10
C ARG A 283 -2.72 -15.11 -24.13
N ALA A 284 -2.01 -14.28 -24.89
CA ALA A 284 -0.56 -14.31 -24.96
C ALA A 284 0.08 -14.02 -23.59
N LEU A 285 -0.39 -13.01 -22.87
CA LEU A 285 0.10 -12.69 -21.52
C LEU A 285 -0.15 -13.83 -20.54
N ALA A 286 -1.33 -14.48 -20.57
CA ALA A 286 -1.62 -15.64 -19.74
C ALA A 286 -0.66 -16.81 -20.02
N ARG A 287 -0.39 -17.09 -21.31
CA ARG A 287 0.57 -18.12 -21.73
C ARG A 287 2.00 -17.78 -21.31
N THR A 288 2.43 -16.53 -21.48
CA THR A 288 3.75 -16.06 -21.03
C THR A 288 3.89 -16.23 -19.52
N LEU A 289 2.90 -15.78 -18.74
CA LEU A 289 2.89 -15.99 -17.29
C LEU A 289 3.07 -17.45 -16.91
N CYS A 290 2.34 -18.39 -17.53
CA CYS A 290 2.41 -19.81 -17.16
C CYS A 290 3.66 -20.56 -17.68
N SER A 291 4.27 -20.07 -18.76
CA SER A 291 5.43 -20.72 -19.40
C SER A 291 6.77 -20.14 -18.94
N THR A 292 6.80 -18.89 -18.46
CA THR A 292 8.02 -18.31 -17.87
C THR A 292 8.28 -18.92 -16.50
N GLN A 293 9.52 -19.37 -16.29
CA GLN A 293 9.94 -20.05 -15.06
C GLN A 293 9.75 -19.16 -13.82
N ARG A 294 10.18 -17.90 -13.89
CA ARG A 294 10.10 -16.93 -12.80
C ARG A 294 9.30 -15.72 -13.24
N ALA A 295 8.01 -15.70 -12.94
CA ALA A 295 7.12 -14.61 -13.32
C ALA A 295 6.38 -14.04 -12.12
N CYS A 296 5.97 -12.78 -12.21
CA CYS A 296 5.21 -12.13 -11.15
C CYS A 296 4.20 -11.14 -11.73
N VAL A 297 2.98 -11.17 -11.22
CA VAL A 297 1.97 -10.14 -11.44
C VAL A 297 1.91 -9.22 -10.24
N TYR A 298 2.03 -7.92 -10.49
CA TYR A 298 2.04 -6.88 -9.46
C TYR A 298 1.09 -5.76 -9.83
N GLY A 299 0.23 -5.36 -8.90
CA GLY A 299 -0.60 -4.17 -9.05
C GLY A 299 -0.80 -3.45 -7.72
N ARG A 300 -0.93 -2.11 -7.79
CA ARG A 300 -1.03 -1.23 -6.61
C ARG A 300 -2.08 -0.15 -6.82
N ILE A 301 -1.88 1.06 -6.29
CA ILE A 301 -2.87 2.14 -6.12
C ILE A 301 -3.89 2.23 -7.26
N GLY A 302 -3.47 2.18 -8.53
CA GLY A 302 -4.40 2.24 -9.67
C GLY A 302 -5.43 1.10 -9.72
N THR A 303 -5.04 -0.10 -9.29
CA THR A 303 -5.93 -1.26 -9.14
C THR A 303 -6.71 -1.28 -7.83
N CYS A 304 -6.32 -0.49 -6.83
CA CYS A 304 -6.99 -0.43 -5.52
C CYS A 304 -8.03 0.70 -5.44
N THR A 305 -7.76 1.86 -6.04
CA THR A 305 -8.57 3.07 -5.96
C THR A 305 -9.67 3.12 -7.02
N GLN A 306 -10.39 2.01 -7.18
CA GLN A 306 -11.51 1.88 -8.10
C GLN A 306 -12.59 0.94 -7.53
N GLN A 307 -13.73 0.83 -8.23
CA GLN A 307 -14.93 0.13 -7.75
C GLN A 307 -14.73 -1.35 -7.37
N PHE A 308 -13.80 -2.04 -8.04
CA PHE A 308 -13.51 -3.47 -7.89
C PHE A 308 -12.19 -3.74 -7.15
N GLY A 309 -11.70 -2.80 -6.33
CA GLY A 309 -10.27 -2.77 -5.97
C GLY A 309 -9.81 -3.98 -5.17
N THR A 310 -10.70 -4.49 -4.31
CA THR A 310 -10.47 -5.72 -3.55
C THR A 310 -10.45 -6.94 -4.47
N LEU A 311 -11.34 -6.99 -5.46
CA LEU A 311 -11.39 -8.08 -6.43
C LEU A 311 -10.18 -8.07 -7.36
N CYS A 312 -9.72 -6.90 -7.81
CA CYS A 312 -8.47 -6.78 -8.57
C CYS A 312 -7.27 -7.26 -7.74
N SER A 313 -7.17 -6.82 -6.48
CA SER A 313 -6.10 -7.25 -5.56
C SER A 313 -6.10 -8.77 -5.37
N TRP A 314 -7.28 -9.37 -5.22
CA TRP A 314 -7.47 -10.82 -5.10
C TRP A 314 -7.10 -11.55 -6.38
N LEU A 315 -7.56 -11.09 -7.55
CA LEU A 315 -7.24 -11.73 -8.83
C LEU A 315 -5.74 -11.68 -9.14
N ILE A 316 -5.03 -10.62 -8.76
CA ILE A 316 -3.57 -10.56 -8.88
C ILE A 316 -2.91 -11.67 -8.07
N ASP A 317 -3.33 -11.88 -6.81
CA ASP A 317 -2.81 -12.98 -5.98
C ASP A 317 -3.21 -14.35 -6.55
N VAL A 318 -4.46 -14.50 -7.01
CA VAL A 318 -4.96 -15.72 -7.65
C VAL A 318 -4.15 -16.07 -8.89
N ILE A 319 -3.84 -15.13 -9.78
CA ILE A 319 -3.04 -15.42 -10.98
C ILE A 319 -1.65 -15.91 -10.60
N ASN A 320 -0.99 -15.29 -9.62
CA ASN A 320 0.30 -15.77 -9.11
C ASN A 320 0.19 -17.17 -8.47
N VAL A 321 -0.94 -17.52 -7.85
CA VAL A 321 -1.20 -18.89 -7.34
C VAL A 321 -1.42 -19.87 -8.48
N LEU A 322 -2.29 -19.54 -9.44
CA LEU A 322 -2.64 -20.39 -10.58
C LEU A 322 -1.42 -20.66 -11.47
N SER A 323 -0.46 -19.74 -11.56
CA SER A 323 0.78 -19.92 -12.32
C SER A 323 1.89 -20.62 -11.53
N GLY A 324 1.70 -20.83 -10.22
CA GLY A 324 2.68 -21.46 -9.32
C GLY A 324 3.70 -20.49 -8.71
N HIS A 325 3.64 -19.20 -9.05
CA HIS A 325 4.65 -18.21 -8.68
C HIS A 325 4.47 -17.53 -7.32
N LEU A 326 3.40 -17.81 -6.56
CA LEU A 326 3.24 -17.29 -5.20
C LEU A 326 4.21 -17.99 -4.23
N ASP A 327 5.04 -17.22 -3.55
CA ASP A 327 6.10 -17.68 -2.63
C ASP A 327 7.11 -18.61 -3.29
N GLU A 328 7.57 -18.21 -4.49
CA GLU A 328 8.68 -18.83 -5.23
C GLU A 328 9.79 -17.80 -5.48
N GLU A 329 11.03 -18.25 -5.52
CA GLU A 329 12.14 -17.43 -5.99
C GLU A 329 11.87 -16.89 -7.41
N GLY A 330 12.01 -15.58 -7.57
CA GLY A 330 11.69 -14.85 -8.80
C GLY A 330 10.19 -14.64 -9.04
N GLY A 331 9.33 -15.08 -8.12
CA GLY A 331 7.88 -14.89 -8.14
C GLY A 331 7.39 -13.77 -7.21
N SER A 332 6.19 -13.95 -6.66
CA SER A 332 5.58 -13.05 -5.67
C SER A 332 5.79 -13.61 -4.25
N MET A 333 6.80 -13.12 -3.53
CA MET A 333 7.31 -13.74 -2.30
C MET A 333 6.82 -13.09 -1.01
N PHE A 334 6.62 -13.87 0.05
CA PHE A 334 6.45 -13.30 1.38
C PHE A 334 7.83 -12.92 1.98
N PRO A 335 8.03 -11.66 2.39
CA PRO A 335 9.29 -11.28 3.00
C PRO A 335 9.43 -11.92 4.39
N LYS A 336 10.61 -12.48 4.67
CA LYS A 336 10.95 -12.94 6.02
C LYS A 336 11.31 -11.75 6.89
N ALA A 337 10.48 -11.48 7.89
CA ALA A 337 10.71 -10.35 8.78
C ALA A 337 12.01 -10.51 9.60
N ALA A 338 12.76 -9.42 9.74
CA ALA A 338 13.97 -9.37 10.56
C ALA A 338 13.66 -9.55 12.07
N ALA A 339 12.53 -9.03 12.53
CA ALA A 339 12.05 -9.23 13.90
C ALA A 339 10.54 -9.01 14.02
N PHE A 340 9.94 -9.68 15.01
CA PHE A 340 8.63 -9.36 15.60
C PHE A 340 7.40 -9.27 14.67
N ALA A 341 7.41 -9.92 13.52
CA ALA A 341 6.25 -9.95 12.63
C ALA A 341 5.14 -10.87 13.15
N ALA A 342 3.93 -10.31 13.32
CA ALA A 342 2.78 -11.06 13.81
C ALA A 342 2.35 -12.18 12.86
N ASN A 343 2.58 -12.03 11.55
CA ASN A 343 2.26 -13.03 10.53
C ASN A 343 3.31 -14.16 10.41
N THR A 344 4.42 -14.11 11.14
CA THR A 344 5.43 -15.19 11.19
C THR A 344 5.51 -15.87 12.55
N ARG A 345 4.58 -15.55 13.46
CA ARG A 345 4.46 -16.14 14.80
C ARG A 345 3.28 -17.10 14.84
N GLY A 346 3.46 -18.25 15.50
CA GLY A 346 2.42 -19.23 15.73
C GLY A 346 2.72 -20.59 15.10
N ALA A 347 1.75 -21.50 15.16
CA ALA A 347 1.83 -22.80 14.50
C ALA A 347 1.38 -22.67 13.03
N PRO A 348 2.14 -23.21 12.06
CA PRO A 348 1.71 -23.26 10.66
C PRO A 348 0.30 -23.85 10.51
N GLY A 349 -0.53 -23.23 9.67
CA GLY A 349 -1.91 -23.67 9.44
C GLY A 349 -2.91 -23.33 10.55
N SER A 350 -2.51 -22.63 11.61
CA SER A 350 -3.38 -22.20 12.69
C SER A 350 -3.42 -20.68 12.82
N GLY A 351 -4.61 -20.10 12.95
CA GLY A 351 -4.79 -18.66 13.10
C GLY A 351 -6.25 -18.29 13.35
N ARG A 352 -6.48 -17.09 13.91
CA ARG A 352 -7.83 -16.55 14.10
C ARG A 352 -8.43 -15.97 12.81
N GLY A 353 -7.64 -15.93 11.74
CA GLY A 353 -7.98 -15.25 10.50
C GLY A 353 -8.19 -13.75 10.73
N VAL A 354 -8.87 -13.13 9.77
CA VAL A 354 -9.28 -11.73 9.85
C VAL A 354 -10.80 -11.62 9.85
N ILE A 355 -11.32 -10.58 10.50
CA ILE A 355 -12.76 -10.27 10.52
C ILE A 355 -12.89 -8.78 10.24
N SER A 356 -13.75 -8.43 9.27
CA SER A 356 -14.17 -7.07 8.95
C SER A 356 -15.67 -6.89 9.23
N GLY A 357 -16.16 -5.65 9.14
CA GLY A 357 -17.57 -5.33 9.30
C GLY A 357 -18.10 -5.48 10.73
N ARG A 358 -17.20 -5.39 11.74
CA ARG A 358 -17.59 -5.50 13.17
C ARG A 358 -18.45 -4.32 13.62
N TYR A 359 -18.31 -3.20 12.93
CA TYR A 359 -19.18 -2.03 13.01
C TYR A 359 -19.21 -1.35 11.63
N ARG A 360 -20.03 -0.31 11.50
CA ARG A 360 -20.26 0.42 10.25
C ARG A 360 -20.19 1.92 10.48
N SER A 361 -19.91 2.68 9.43
CA SER A 361 -20.20 4.11 9.42
C SER A 361 -21.69 4.31 9.68
N ARG A 362 -22.04 5.40 10.34
CA ARG A 362 -23.40 5.73 10.74
C ARG A 362 -24.23 6.20 9.56
N VAL A 363 -23.63 6.96 8.62
CA VAL A 363 -24.38 7.59 7.53
C VAL A 363 -24.47 6.65 6.32
N SER A 364 -23.35 6.37 5.64
CA SER A 364 -23.35 5.48 4.46
C SER A 364 -23.39 3.98 4.78
N GLY A 365 -23.30 3.57 6.04
CA GLY A 365 -23.33 2.16 6.43
C GLY A 365 -22.10 1.35 5.97
N ALA A 366 -21.00 2.02 5.63
CA ALA A 366 -19.78 1.40 5.13
C ALA A 366 -19.17 0.49 6.20
N PRO A 367 -18.79 -0.75 5.87
CA PRO A 367 -18.23 -1.68 6.84
C PRO A 367 -16.82 -1.27 7.27
N GLU A 368 -16.50 -1.51 8.54
CA GLU A 368 -15.13 -1.39 9.05
C GLU A 368 -14.20 -2.42 8.40
N VAL A 369 -12.97 -2.00 8.10
CA VAL A 369 -11.88 -2.88 7.65
C VAL A 369 -10.60 -2.47 8.38
N VAL A 370 -9.87 -3.42 8.98
CA VAL A 370 -8.58 -3.19 9.69
C VAL A 370 -8.68 -2.20 10.88
N GLY A 371 -9.87 -2.06 11.46
CA GLY A 371 -10.16 -1.19 12.60
C GLY A 371 -10.49 0.24 12.21
N GLU A 372 -10.76 0.51 10.94
CA GLU A 372 -11.09 1.84 10.42
C GLU A 372 -12.31 1.83 9.49
N ILE A 373 -12.93 3.00 9.37
CA ILE A 373 -13.98 3.32 8.40
C ILE A 373 -13.31 4.01 7.20
N PRO A 374 -13.85 3.88 5.96
CA PRO A 374 -13.32 4.60 4.81
C PRO A 374 -13.24 6.11 5.07
N LEU A 375 -12.08 6.72 4.79
CA LEU A 375 -11.85 8.16 4.98
C LEU A 375 -12.86 9.04 4.22
N THR A 376 -13.40 8.53 3.11
CA THR A 376 -14.47 9.19 2.34
C THR A 376 -15.76 9.38 3.13
N CYS A 377 -16.00 8.62 4.20
CA CYS A 377 -17.14 8.79 5.10
C CYS A 377 -16.91 9.90 6.14
N LEU A 378 -15.69 10.43 6.29
CA LEU A 378 -15.40 11.39 7.37
C LEU A 378 -16.29 12.64 7.31
N ALA A 379 -16.48 13.21 6.12
CA ALA A 379 -17.27 14.43 5.94
C ALA A 379 -18.73 14.21 6.34
N GLU A 380 -19.36 13.13 5.87
CA GLU A 380 -20.76 12.83 6.24
C GLU A 380 -20.92 12.53 7.73
N GLU A 381 -19.91 11.93 8.37
CA GLU A 381 -19.91 11.64 9.81
C GLU A 381 -19.82 12.92 10.67
N ILE A 382 -19.18 13.96 10.16
CA ILE A 382 -19.13 15.31 10.76
C ILE A 382 -20.44 16.06 10.50
N ASP A 383 -20.88 16.12 9.24
CA ASP A 383 -21.92 17.06 8.82
C ASP A 383 -23.33 16.59 9.16
N THR A 384 -23.57 15.27 9.24
CA THR A 384 -24.92 14.73 9.44
C THR A 384 -25.30 14.72 10.92
N PRO A 385 -26.33 15.47 11.37
CA PRO A 385 -26.74 15.46 12.77
C PRO A 385 -27.24 14.08 13.23
N GLY A 386 -27.07 13.79 14.52
CA GLY A 386 -27.63 12.58 15.15
C GLY A 386 -26.70 11.96 16.20
N PRO A 387 -27.16 10.88 16.87
CA PRO A 387 -26.35 10.14 17.82
C PRO A 387 -25.03 9.66 17.19
N GLY A 388 -23.90 9.98 17.80
CA GLY A 388 -22.57 9.60 17.30
C GLY A 388 -22.00 10.48 16.19
N GLN A 389 -22.62 11.64 15.89
CA GLN A 389 -22.04 12.67 15.02
C GLN A 389 -20.66 13.11 15.55
N ILE A 390 -19.67 13.18 14.67
CA ILE A 390 -18.33 13.68 15.01
C ILE A 390 -18.39 15.19 15.28
N ARG A 391 -17.84 15.60 16.42
CA ARG A 391 -17.81 16.98 16.91
C ARG A 391 -16.41 17.46 17.32
N ALA A 392 -15.44 16.54 17.40
CA ALA A 392 -14.04 16.79 17.71
C ALA A 392 -13.12 15.93 16.84
#